data_AF-A0A2D5VE35-F1
#
_entry.id   AF-A0A2D5VE35-F1
#
_cell.length_a   1.000
_cell.length_b   1.000
_cell.length_c   1.000
_cell.angle_alpha   90.00
_cell.angle_beta   90.00
_cell.angle_gamma   90.00
#
_symmetry.space_group_name_H-M   'P 1'
#
loop_
_entity.id
_entity.type
_entity.pdbx_description
1 polymer ?
#
loop_
_entity_poly.entity_id
_entity_poly.type
_entity_poly.pdbx_seq_one_letter_code
_entity_poly.pdbx_strand_id
1 'polypeptide(L)'
;MSPNPNKVGISFQALTIGLILAIVNSYWISVNDYLKGLNHTYMSLFSNAIFTLFVLILLNFLLQKLRPKSALRESDLSVIYIMIVMVSTISGHRMTRFLGPIAHPFWFATPENDWRNMFWRLIPEWFTVRDENVLHDFFLGDSSFFIPLYVKSWLGPLIYWSAFLFVLCFLLICINTVIRKQFTDRERLAYPITWLPLTMSQSPSVLLRNRLMWAGFGIAAGVGLLNGLKVFNPWLPAVPVGWETIVFHDKPWSCMGSIRISFQPFVMGLSFFMPLDLAFSAWFFYLKKKLPNFR
;
A
#
# COMPACT_ATOMS: atom_id res chain seq x y z
N MET A 1 45.34 -8.88 12.13
CA MET A 1 44.49 -10.04 11.80
C MET A 1 43.04 -9.55 11.80
N SER A 2 42.49 -9.34 10.61
CA SER A 2 41.15 -8.78 10.38
C SER A 2 40.05 -9.75 10.86
N PRO A 3 39.00 -9.27 11.55
CA PRO A 3 37.88 -10.12 11.91
C PRO A 3 37.14 -10.57 10.64
N ASN A 4 36.80 -11.86 10.62
CA ASN A 4 36.08 -12.55 9.54
C ASN A 4 34.85 -11.78 9.02
N PRO A 5 34.59 -11.78 7.70
CA PRO A 5 33.32 -11.31 7.17
C PRO A 5 32.27 -12.35 7.56
N ASN A 6 31.54 -12.10 8.64
CA ASN A 6 30.36 -12.89 8.99
C ASN A 6 29.44 -12.89 7.76
N LYS A 7 29.28 -14.05 7.12
CA LYS A 7 28.25 -14.26 6.11
C LYS A 7 26.93 -13.86 6.74
N VAL A 8 26.39 -12.71 6.34
CA VAL A 8 25.06 -12.24 6.73
C VAL A 8 24.05 -13.12 6.01
N GLY A 9 23.88 -14.34 6.52
CA GLY A 9 22.84 -15.24 6.04
C GLY A 9 21.49 -14.74 6.51
N ILE A 10 20.55 -14.61 5.58
CA ILE A 10 19.15 -14.33 5.90
C ILE A 10 18.63 -15.49 6.76
N SER A 11 18.05 -15.21 7.93
CA SER A 11 17.53 -16.29 8.76
C SER A 11 16.25 -16.87 8.15
N PHE A 12 16.10 -18.20 8.21
CA PHE A 12 14.86 -18.86 7.81
C PHE A 12 13.66 -18.39 8.64
N GLN A 13 13.91 -17.99 9.89
CA GLN A 13 12.92 -17.36 10.76
C GLN A 13 12.39 -16.05 10.15
N ALA A 14 13.26 -15.20 9.60
CA ALA A 14 12.84 -13.95 8.97
C ALA A 14 11.97 -14.19 7.73
N LEU A 15 12.32 -15.18 6.90
CA LEU A 15 11.53 -15.55 5.72
C LEU A 15 10.14 -16.05 6.12
N THR A 16 10.06 -16.91 7.13
CA THR A 16 8.77 -17.44 7.62
C THR A 16 7.89 -16.33 8.19
N ILE A 17 8.46 -15.46 9.04
CA ILE A 17 7.73 -14.31 9.60
C ILE A 17 7.29 -13.36 8.49
N GLY A 18 8.18 -13.06 7.54
CA GLY A 18 7.88 -12.21 6.39
C GLY A 18 6.75 -12.77 5.53
N LEU A 19 6.71 -14.09 5.30
CA LEU A 19 5.64 -14.74 4.53
C LEU A 19 4.28 -14.67 5.24
N ILE A 20 4.27 -14.91 6.55
CA ILE A 20 3.04 -14.78 7.36
C ILE A 20 2.55 -13.33 7.34
N LEU A 21 3.44 -12.37 7.58
CA LEU A 21 3.11 -10.94 7.58
C LEU A 21 2.69 -10.44 6.19
N ALA A 22 3.23 -11.02 5.12
CA ALA A 22 2.79 -10.77 3.75
C ALA A 22 1.31 -11.14 3.54
N ILE A 23 0.90 -12.34 3.94
CA ILE A 23 -0.50 -12.80 3.84
C ILE A 23 -1.42 -11.87 4.66
N VAL A 24 -1.04 -11.59 5.91
CA VAL A 24 -1.80 -10.71 6.81
C VAL A 24 -1.92 -9.30 6.21
N ASN A 25 -0.85 -8.73 5.67
CA ASN A 25 -0.88 -7.41 5.04
C ASN A 25 -1.71 -7.40 3.76
N SER A 26 -1.63 -8.42 2.94
CA SER A 26 -2.46 -8.53 1.74
C SER A 26 -3.94 -8.52 2.11
N TYR A 27 -4.33 -9.33 3.09
CA TYR A 27 -5.71 -9.35 3.60
C TYR A 27 -6.12 -8.00 4.18
N TRP A 28 -5.25 -7.38 5.00
CA TRP A 28 -5.51 -6.08 5.59
C TRP A 28 -5.74 -4.99 4.53
N ILE A 29 -4.95 -4.98 3.47
CA ILE A 29 -5.12 -4.05 2.34
C ILE A 29 -6.46 -4.32 1.66
N SER A 30 -6.77 -5.56 1.28
CA SER A 30 -8.02 -5.91 0.62
C SER A 30 -9.25 -5.47 1.44
N VAL A 31 -9.25 -5.72 2.75
CA VAL A 31 -10.34 -5.31 3.64
C VAL A 31 -10.52 -3.80 3.70
N ASN A 32 -9.43 -3.02 3.86
CA ASN A 32 -9.57 -1.56 3.92
C ASN A 32 -10.00 -0.95 2.59
N ASP A 33 -9.49 -1.52 1.50
CA ASP A 33 -9.68 -0.96 0.17
C ASP A 33 -11.11 -1.21 -0.33
N TYR A 34 -11.57 -2.45 -0.22
CA TYR A 34 -12.89 -2.86 -0.73
C TYR A 34 -14.03 -2.51 0.23
N LEU A 35 -13.86 -2.71 1.54
CA LEU A 35 -14.98 -2.53 2.49
C LEU A 35 -15.08 -1.11 3.05
N LYS A 36 -13.95 -0.39 3.16
CA LYS A 36 -13.91 0.91 3.83
C LYS A 36 -13.57 2.07 2.89
N GLY A 37 -13.15 1.79 1.65
CA GLY A 37 -12.67 2.82 0.71
C GLY A 37 -11.45 3.60 1.22
N LEU A 38 -10.73 3.04 2.20
CA LEU A 38 -9.58 3.68 2.84
C LEU A 38 -8.31 3.29 2.09
N ASN A 39 -7.89 4.15 1.16
CA ASN A 39 -6.83 3.80 0.24
C ASN A 39 -5.41 4.08 0.79
N HIS A 40 -4.94 3.19 1.67
CA HIS A 40 -3.65 3.27 2.35
C HIS A 40 -2.42 3.13 1.42
N THR A 41 -2.62 2.70 0.18
CA THR A 41 -1.57 2.41 -0.82
C THR A 41 -1.36 3.52 -1.86
N TYR A 42 -1.97 4.69 -1.69
CA TYR A 42 -1.77 5.83 -2.61
C TYR A 42 -0.50 6.63 -2.33
N MET A 43 0.12 6.41 -1.17
CA MET A 43 1.36 7.09 -0.77
C MET A 43 2.57 6.23 -1.15
N SER A 44 3.65 6.88 -1.60
CA SER A 44 4.92 6.21 -1.93
C SER A 44 5.54 5.48 -0.73
N LEU A 45 5.21 5.93 0.49
CA LEU A 45 5.56 5.25 1.72
C LEU A 45 4.31 4.54 2.27
N PHE A 46 4.31 3.21 2.16
CA PHE A 46 3.17 2.38 2.55
C PHE A 46 2.95 2.40 4.07
N SER A 47 1.81 2.93 4.47
CA SER A 47 1.42 3.10 5.87
C SER A 47 1.31 1.77 6.63
N ASN A 48 0.70 0.78 6.00
CA ASN A 48 0.59 -0.58 6.53
C ASN A 48 1.97 -1.23 6.70
N ALA A 49 2.92 -0.99 5.79
CA ALA A 49 4.26 -1.55 5.88
C ALA A 49 5.05 -0.95 7.05
N ILE A 50 4.98 0.37 7.23
CA ILE A 50 5.62 1.06 8.36
C ILE A 50 4.99 0.66 9.68
N PHE A 51 3.65 0.59 9.75
CA PHE A 51 2.96 0.13 10.95
C PHE A 51 3.34 -1.31 11.31
N THR A 52 3.35 -2.22 10.33
CA THR A 52 3.75 -3.62 10.56
C THR A 52 5.19 -3.70 11.05
N LEU A 53 6.12 -2.96 10.44
CA LEU A 53 7.52 -2.92 10.87
C LEU A 53 7.65 -2.37 12.30
N PHE A 54 6.91 -1.31 12.63
CA PHE A 54 6.89 -0.72 13.98
C PHE A 54 6.44 -1.73 15.03
N VAL A 55 5.32 -2.43 14.79
CA VAL A 55 4.83 -3.48 15.68
C VAL A 55 5.84 -4.61 15.81
N LEU A 56 6.46 -5.03 14.70
CA LEU A 56 7.49 -6.06 14.71
C LEU A 56 8.71 -5.65 15.54
N ILE A 57 9.13 -4.38 15.50
CA ILE A 57 10.23 -3.86 16.32
C ILE A 57 9.87 -3.86 17.81
N LEU A 58 8.65 -3.45 18.18
CA LEU A 58 8.19 -3.50 19.56
C LEU A 58 8.19 -4.95 20.09
N LEU A 59 7.68 -5.89 19.30
CA LEU A 59 7.69 -7.31 19.62
C LEU A 59 9.12 -7.85 19.71
N ASN A 60 10.00 -7.47 18.79
CA ASN A 60 11.41 -7.87 18.80
C ASN A 60 12.15 -7.33 20.03
N PHE A 61 11.86 -6.10 20.45
CA PHE A 61 12.42 -5.52 21.68
C PHE A 61 11.98 -6.28 22.93
N LEU A 62 10.70 -6.70 22.99
CA LEU A 62 10.22 -7.57 24.07
C LEU A 62 10.88 -8.96 24.00
N LEU A 63 11.03 -9.51 22.80
CA LEU A 63 11.67 -10.80 22.56
C LEU A 63 13.16 -10.79 22.94
N GLN A 64 13.87 -9.68 22.71
CA GLN A 64 15.26 -9.51 23.16
C GLN A 64 15.39 -9.61 24.69
N LYS A 65 14.40 -9.13 25.44
CA LYS A 65 14.38 -9.24 26.90
C LYS A 65 14.02 -10.64 27.39
N LEU A 66 13.09 -11.33 26.72
CA LEU A 66 12.58 -12.63 27.16
C LEU A 66 13.43 -13.81 26.64
N ARG A 67 13.83 -13.77 25.37
CA ARG A 67 14.54 -14.84 24.64
C ARG A 67 15.53 -14.25 23.62
N PRO A 68 16.70 -13.75 24.06
CA PRO A 68 17.65 -13.04 23.20
C PRO A 68 18.18 -13.87 22.02
N LYS A 69 18.21 -15.20 22.15
CA LYS A 69 18.67 -16.11 21.07
C LYS A 69 17.72 -16.16 19.86
N SER A 70 16.45 -15.78 20.03
CA SER A 70 15.44 -15.76 18.96
C SER A 70 15.17 -14.36 18.40
N ALA A 71 15.91 -13.35 18.85
CA ALA A 71 15.76 -11.97 18.43
C ALA A 71 16.17 -11.80 16.96
N LEU A 72 15.36 -11.02 16.22
CA LEU A 72 15.62 -10.66 14.84
C LEU A 72 16.74 -9.64 14.74
N ARG A 73 17.62 -9.83 13.75
CA ARG A 73 18.72 -8.91 13.42
C ARG A 73 18.23 -7.77 12.52
N GLU A 74 19.05 -6.74 12.35
CA GLU A 74 18.76 -5.61 11.46
C GLU A 74 18.52 -6.04 10.00
N SER A 75 19.29 -7.03 9.53
CA SER A 75 19.12 -7.64 8.21
C SER A 75 17.79 -8.36 8.08
N ASP A 76 17.36 -9.07 9.13
CA ASP A 76 16.09 -9.80 9.14
C ASP A 76 14.90 -8.84 9.06
N LEU A 77 14.93 -7.75 9.85
CA LEU A 77 13.90 -6.70 9.82
C LEU A 77 13.82 -6.02 8.45
N SER A 78 14.96 -5.75 7.83
CA SER A 78 15.03 -5.15 6.50
C SER A 78 14.44 -6.05 5.42
N VAL A 79 14.73 -7.36 5.46
CA VAL A 79 14.16 -8.34 4.53
C VAL A 79 12.65 -8.44 4.71
N ILE A 80 12.16 -8.54 5.95
CA ILE A 80 10.73 -8.58 6.24
C ILE A 80 10.03 -7.31 5.73
N TYR A 81 10.63 -6.14 5.95
CA TYR A 81 10.11 -4.87 5.43
C TYR A 81 10.00 -4.88 3.90
N ILE A 82 11.03 -5.33 3.19
CA ILE A 82 11.01 -5.46 1.71
C ILE A 82 9.88 -6.39 1.27
N MET A 83 9.71 -7.55 1.92
CA MET A 83 8.63 -8.49 1.61
C MET A 83 7.25 -7.83 1.76
N ILE A 84 7.04 -7.08 2.84
CA ILE A 84 5.76 -6.39 3.08
C ILE A 84 5.54 -5.28 2.05
N VAL A 85 6.57 -4.50 1.69
CA VAL A 85 6.48 -3.46 0.66
C VAL A 85 6.13 -4.04 -0.70
N MET A 86 6.77 -5.16 -1.08
CA MET A 86 6.49 -5.85 -2.35
C MET A 86 5.04 -6.33 -2.41
N VAL A 87 4.55 -6.96 -1.33
CA VAL A 87 3.15 -7.38 -1.25
C VAL A 87 2.20 -6.19 -1.25
N SER A 88 2.55 -5.10 -0.56
CA SER A 88 1.71 -3.89 -0.54
C SER A 88 1.60 -3.23 -1.91
N THR A 89 2.64 -3.37 -2.74
CA THR A 89 2.67 -2.88 -4.12
C THR A 89 1.74 -3.68 -5.01
N ILE A 90 1.75 -5.01 -4.90
CA ILE A 90 0.95 -5.92 -5.72
C ILE A 90 -0.51 -5.99 -5.24
N SER A 91 -0.74 -6.00 -3.94
CA SER A 91 -2.09 -6.05 -3.35
C SER A 91 -2.75 -4.67 -3.26
N GLY A 92 -2.09 -3.61 -3.74
CA GLY A 92 -2.57 -2.24 -3.62
C GLY A 92 -3.74 -1.93 -4.56
N HIS A 93 -4.53 -0.93 -4.17
CA HIS A 93 -5.77 -0.51 -4.83
C HIS A 93 -5.76 -0.47 -6.36
N ARG A 94 -4.68 0.06 -6.95
CA ARG A 94 -4.58 0.20 -8.41
C ARG A 94 -4.42 -1.15 -9.10
N MET A 95 -3.68 -2.08 -8.50
CA MET A 95 -3.48 -3.40 -9.07
C MET A 95 -4.76 -4.22 -9.00
N THR A 96 -5.48 -4.17 -7.88
CA THR A 96 -6.73 -4.93 -7.75
C THR A 96 -7.83 -4.38 -8.67
N ARG A 97 -7.86 -3.07 -8.93
CA ARG A 97 -8.72 -2.49 -9.99
C ARG A 97 -8.27 -2.82 -11.41
N PHE A 98 -6.99 -3.09 -11.62
CA PHE A 98 -6.49 -3.55 -12.92
C PHE A 98 -6.86 -5.01 -13.19
N LEU A 99 -6.81 -5.86 -12.16
CA LEU A 99 -7.12 -7.29 -12.28
C LEU A 99 -8.62 -7.61 -12.12
N GLY A 100 -9.38 -6.82 -11.36
CA GLY A 100 -10.82 -7.04 -11.15
C GLY A 100 -11.65 -7.17 -12.44
N PRO A 101 -11.40 -6.35 -13.47
CA PRO A 101 -12.10 -6.43 -14.75
C PRO A 101 -11.81 -7.67 -15.60
N ILE A 102 -10.88 -8.56 -15.22
CA ILE A 102 -10.52 -9.72 -16.04
C ILE A 102 -11.74 -10.63 -16.28
N ALA A 103 -12.64 -10.75 -15.31
CA ALA A 103 -13.88 -11.54 -15.42
C ALA A 103 -15.05 -10.81 -16.13
N HIS A 104 -14.95 -9.49 -16.33
CA HIS A 104 -16.06 -8.69 -16.83
C HIS A 104 -16.55 -9.03 -18.25
N PRO A 105 -15.67 -9.33 -19.24
CA PRO A 105 -16.10 -9.48 -20.63
C PRO A 105 -17.14 -10.58 -20.87
N PHE A 106 -17.16 -11.61 -20.03
CA PHE A 106 -18.11 -12.72 -20.13
C PHE A 106 -19.34 -12.52 -19.24
N TRP A 107 -19.15 -12.02 -18.00
CA TRP A 107 -20.26 -11.81 -17.06
C TRP A 107 -21.18 -10.63 -17.43
N PHE A 108 -20.61 -9.50 -17.87
CA PHE A 108 -21.39 -8.30 -18.21
C PHE A 108 -21.76 -8.22 -19.69
N ALA A 109 -21.64 -9.32 -20.45
CA ALA A 109 -22.07 -9.35 -21.84
C ALA A 109 -23.61 -9.35 -21.93
N THR A 110 -24.18 -8.31 -22.54
CA THR A 110 -25.63 -8.18 -22.74
C THR A 110 -25.95 -8.06 -24.23
N PRO A 111 -27.19 -8.36 -24.67
CA PRO A 111 -27.58 -8.16 -26.06
C PRO A 111 -27.39 -6.71 -26.55
N GLU A 112 -27.52 -5.72 -25.66
CA GLU A 112 -27.41 -4.30 -25.98
C GLU A 112 -25.95 -3.86 -26.23
N ASN A 113 -24.99 -4.47 -25.54
CA ASN A 113 -23.57 -4.14 -25.71
C ASN A 113 -22.86 -5.00 -26.77
N ASP A 114 -23.48 -6.11 -27.17
CA ASP A 114 -23.01 -7.05 -28.20
C ASP A 114 -21.58 -7.58 -27.98
N TRP A 115 -21.11 -7.61 -26.73
CA TRP A 115 -19.74 -8.03 -26.42
C TRP A 115 -19.44 -9.47 -26.82
N ARG A 116 -20.47 -10.32 -26.86
CA ARG A 116 -20.35 -11.72 -27.30
C ARG A 116 -19.81 -11.81 -28.72
N ASN A 117 -20.35 -11.02 -29.65
CA ASN A 117 -19.94 -11.06 -31.05
C ASN A 117 -18.65 -10.26 -31.28
N MET A 118 -18.47 -9.15 -30.55
CA MET A 118 -17.33 -8.25 -30.74
C MET A 118 -16.02 -8.78 -30.14
N PHE A 119 -16.05 -9.35 -28.92
CA PHE A 119 -14.84 -9.55 -28.12
C PHE A 119 -14.54 -10.99 -27.73
N TRP A 120 -15.54 -11.87 -27.60
CA TRP A 120 -15.31 -13.23 -27.05
C TRP A 120 -14.30 -14.05 -27.87
N ARG A 121 -14.28 -13.86 -29.20
CA ARG A 121 -13.32 -14.53 -30.09
C ARG A 121 -11.89 -13.98 -29.98
N LEU A 122 -11.73 -12.74 -29.51
CA LEU A 122 -10.44 -12.06 -29.38
C LEU A 122 -9.77 -12.33 -28.03
N ILE A 123 -10.53 -12.76 -27.02
CA ILE A 123 -10.01 -13.02 -25.68
C ILE A 123 -9.55 -14.48 -25.60
N PRO A 124 -8.26 -14.77 -25.38
CA PRO A 124 -7.77 -16.14 -25.27
C PRO A 124 -8.35 -16.89 -24.05
N GLU A 125 -8.40 -18.23 -24.13
CA GLU A 125 -8.94 -19.08 -23.05
C GLU A 125 -8.16 -18.99 -21.75
N TRP A 126 -6.86 -18.73 -21.84
CA TRP A 126 -5.99 -18.62 -20.68
C TRP A 126 -6.09 -17.26 -19.97
N PHE A 127 -6.74 -16.27 -20.58
CA PHE A 127 -6.77 -14.89 -20.08
C PHE A 127 -7.72 -14.70 -18.91
N THR A 128 -8.88 -15.37 -18.94
CA THR A 128 -9.95 -15.24 -17.94
C THR A 128 -10.84 -16.47 -17.92
N VAL A 129 -11.64 -16.61 -16.85
CA VAL A 129 -12.67 -17.64 -16.75
C VAL A 129 -13.83 -17.31 -17.69
N ARG A 130 -14.23 -18.30 -18.51
CA ARG A 130 -15.35 -18.17 -19.47
C ARG A 130 -16.64 -18.83 -18.99
N ASP A 131 -16.57 -19.74 -18.02
CA ASP A 131 -17.74 -20.48 -17.54
C ASP A 131 -18.68 -19.55 -16.76
N GLU A 132 -19.86 -19.29 -17.32
CA GLU A 132 -20.85 -18.38 -16.75
C GLU A 132 -21.31 -18.85 -15.35
N ASN A 133 -21.32 -20.15 -15.04
CA ASN A 133 -21.71 -20.64 -13.72
C ASN A 133 -20.64 -20.28 -12.67
N VAL A 134 -19.37 -20.43 -13.02
CA VAL A 134 -18.26 -20.04 -12.13
C VAL A 134 -18.22 -18.54 -11.93
N LEU A 135 -18.54 -17.76 -12.97
CA LEU A 135 -18.64 -16.31 -12.88
C LEU A 135 -19.83 -15.86 -12.04
N HIS A 136 -20.98 -16.52 -12.17
CA HIS A 136 -22.17 -16.28 -11.36
C HIS A 136 -21.83 -16.36 -9.87
N ASP A 137 -21.22 -17.46 -9.45
CA ASP A 137 -20.87 -17.69 -8.04
C ASP A 137 -19.72 -16.79 -7.56
N PHE A 138 -18.86 -16.32 -8.47
CA PHE A 138 -17.82 -15.34 -8.18
C PHE A 138 -18.39 -13.93 -7.93
N PHE A 139 -19.37 -13.48 -8.71
CA PHE A 139 -19.94 -12.14 -8.60
C PHE A 139 -21.06 -12.02 -7.57
N LEU A 140 -21.90 -13.04 -7.44
CA LEU A 140 -23.05 -13.02 -6.52
C LEU A 140 -22.69 -13.57 -5.13
N GLY A 141 -21.63 -14.38 -5.03
CA GLY A 141 -21.20 -14.98 -3.76
C GLY A 141 -21.93 -16.29 -3.46
N ASP A 142 -22.19 -16.56 -2.17
CA ASP A 142 -22.82 -17.79 -1.64
C ASP A 142 -22.15 -19.13 -1.98
N SER A 143 -20.90 -19.09 -2.44
CA SER A 143 -20.12 -20.28 -2.76
C SER A 143 -18.77 -20.31 -2.03
N SER A 144 -18.18 -21.51 -1.92
CA SER A 144 -16.85 -21.67 -1.33
C SER A 144 -15.78 -21.73 -2.40
N PHE A 145 -14.74 -20.89 -2.27
CA PHE A 145 -13.59 -20.90 -3.17
C PHE A 145 -12.89 -22.26 -3.27
N PHE A 146 -12.97 -23.08 -2.22
CA PHE A 146 -12.27 -24.37 -2.14
C PHE A 146 -12.93 -25.49 -2.95
N ILE A 147 -14.01 -25.20 -3.70
CA ILE A 147 -14.62 -26.17 -4.60
C ILE A 147 -13.65 -26.48 -5.76
N PRO A 148 -13.32 -27.76 -6.04
CA PRO A 148 -12.33 -28.12 -7.05
C PRO A 148 -12.60 -27.54 -8.45
N LEU A 149 -13.87 -27.37 -8.82
CA LEU A 149 -14.27 -26.75 -10.08
C LEU A 149 -13.76 -25.31 -10.19
N TYR A 150 -14.00 -24.47 -9.17
CA TYR A 150 -13.58 -23.07 -9.20
C TYR A 150 -12.06 -22.95 -9.18
N VAL A 151 -11.39 -23.75 -8.35
CA VAL A 151 -9.92 -23.78 -8.32
C VAL A 151 -9.38 -24.12 -9.70
N LYS A 152 -9.90 -25.16 -10.35
CA LYS A 152 -9.46 -25.57 -11.70
C LYS A 152 -9.71 -24.49 -12.75
N SER A 153 -10.88 -23.84 -12.73
CA SER A 153 -11.24 -22.79 -13.69
C SER A 153 -10.36 -21.55 -13.54
N TRP A 154 -10.03 -21.17 -12.29
CA TRP A 154 -9.21 -19.98 -12.02
C TRP A 154 -7.70 -20.23 -12.07
N LEU A 155 -7.24 -21.49 -11.90
CA LEU A 155 -5.82 -21.81 -11.83
C LEU A 155 -5.06 -21.35 -13.09
N GLY A 156 -5.63 -21.55 -14.27
CA GLY A 156 -5.04 -21.09 -15.54
C GLY A 156 -4.80 -19.59 -15.54
N PRO A 157 -5.86 -18.75 -15.52
CA PRO A 157 -5.73 -17.30 -15.47
C PRO A 157 -4.78 -16.82 -14.35
N LEU A 158 -4.88 -17.39 -13.14
CA LEU A 158 -4.03 -17.03 -12.02
C LEU A 158 -2.54 -17.25 -12.32
N ILE A 159 -2.17 -18.38 -12.94
CA ILE A 159 -0.77 -18.66 -13.31
C ILE A 159 -0.27 -17.66 -14.34
N TYR A 160 -1.02 -17.40 -15.42
CA TYR A 160 -0.59 -16.48 -16.47
C TYR A 160 -0.45 -15.05 -15.96
N TRP A 161 -1.42 -14.56 -15.20
CA TRP A 161 -1.35 -13.22 -14.61
C TRP A 161 -0.25 -13.11 -13.56
N SER A 162 -0.04 -14.14 -12.74
CA SER A 162 1.08 -14.17 -11.78
C SER A 162 2.43 -14.16 -12.50
N ALA A 163 2.59 -14.93 -13.57
CA ALA A 163 3.81 -14.96 -14.37
C ALA A 163 4.06 -13.60 -15.07
N PHE A 164 3.03 -13.01 -15.66
CA PHE A 164 3.11 -11.68 -16.26
C PHE A 164 3.54 -10.63 -15.24
N LEU A 165 2.89 -10.60 -14.06
CA LEU A 165 3.22 -9.65 -12.99
C LEU A 165 4.63 -9.88 -12.45
N PHE A 166 5.05 -11.13 -12.31
CA PHE A 166 6.41 -11.47 -11.90
C PHE A 166 7.44 -10.91 -12.90
N VAL A 167 7.25 -11.15 -14.21
CA VAL A 167 8.14 -10.63 -15.26
C VAL A 167 8.14 -9.10 -15.27
N LEU A 168 6.96 -8.47 -15.12
CA LEU A 168 6.83 -7.02 -15.06
C LEU A 168 7.60 -6.44 -13.87
N CYS A 169 7.39 -6.98 -12.66
CA CYS A 169 8.10 -6.54 -11.46
C CYS A 169 9.60 -6.77 -11.59
N PHE A 170 10.02 -7.92 -12.12
CA PHE A 170 11.43 -8.23 -12.36
C PHE A 170 12.06 -7.21 -13.31
N LEU A 171 11.41 -6.92 -14.44
CA LEU A 171 11.87 -5.93 -15.41
C LEU A 171 11.97 -4.53 -14.78
N LEU A 172 10.98 -4.12 -13.98
CA LEU A 172 11.02 -2.85 -13.27
C LEU A 172 12.17 -2.79 -12.25
N ILE A 173 12.47 -3.88 -11.56
CA ILE A 173 13.64 -3.99 -10.68
C ILE A 173 14.93 -3.87 -11.51
N CYS A 174 15.04 -4.56 -12.65
CA CYS A 174 16.19 -4.44 -13.55
C CYS A 174 16.39 -3.00 -14.03
N ILE A 175 15.33 -2.33 -14.49
CA ILE A 175 15.39 -0.92 -14.87
C ILE A 175 15.84 -0.05 -13.69
N ASN A 176 15.29 -0.30 -12.50
CA ASN A 176 15.68 0.42 -11.29
C ASN A 176 17.18 0.25 -11.00
N THR A 177 17.77 -0.93 -11.17
CA THR A 177 19.22 -1.13 -10.95
C THR A 177 20.10 -0.27 -11.86
N VAL A 178 19.68 -0.05 -13.12
CA VAL A 178 20.40 0.81 -14.07
C VAL A 178 20.22 2.29 -13.71
N ILE A 179 18.97 2.72 -13.51
CA ILE A 179 18.64 4.12 -13.24
C ILE A 179 19.15 4.57 -11.86
N ARG A 180 19.12 3.68 -10.86
CA ARG A 180 19.56 3.98 -9.49
C ARG A 180 20.98 4.57 -9.47
N LYS A 181 21.89 4.07 -10.31
CA LYS A 181 23.27 4.56 -10.35
C LYS A 181 23.33 6.02 -10.81
N GLN A 182 22.57 6.38 -11.84
CA GLN A 182 22.47 7.75 -12.34
C GLN A 182 21.89 8.68 -11.25
N PHE A 183 20.76 8.30 -10.66
CA PHE A 183 20.08 9.14 -9.67
C PHE A 183 20.83 9.25 -8.34
N THR A 184 21.48 8.18 -7.88
CA THR A 184 22.20 8.18 -6.61
C THR A 184 23.57 8.86 -6.74
N ASP A 185 24.36 8.48 -7.74
CA ASP A 185 25.77 8.87 -7.80
C ASP A 185 25.96 10.24 -8.48
N ARG A 186 25.21 10.51 -9.56
CA ARG A 186 25.35 11.74 -10.35
C ARG A 186 24.41 12.84 -9.90
N GLU A 187 23.12 12.53 -9.76
CA GLU A 187 22.09 13.52 -9.43
C GLU A 187 21.86 13.67 -7.93
N ARG A 188 22.45 12.78 -7.11
CA ARG A 188 22.35 12.76 -5.64
C ARG A 188 20.91 12.94 -5.16
N LEU A 189 19.99 12.27 -5.84
CA LEU A 189 18.58 12.30 -5.50
C LEU A 189 18.41 11.75 -4.09
N ALA A 190 17.84 12.57 -3.20
CA ALA A 190 17.49 12.09 -1.87
C ALA A 190 16.36 11.05 -1.99
N TYR A 191 16.43 9.98 -1.19
CA TYR A 191 15.35 8.99 -1.06
C TYR A 191 14.71 9.04 0.33
N PRO A 192 14.01 10.13 0.73
CA PRO A 192 13.56 10.29 2.12
C PRO A 192 12.63 9.19 2.63
N ILE A 193 11.86 8.58 1.72
CA ILE A 193 10.95 7.46 2.03
C ILE A 193 11.68 6.24 2.61
N THR A 194 12.98 6.08 2.35
CA THR A 194 13.76 4.96 2.90
C THR A 194 14.34 5.26 4.28
N TRP A 195 14.37 6.52 4.72
CA TRP A 195 15.03 6.91 5.97
C TRP A 195 14.33 6.36 7.19
N LEU A 196 13.00 6.47 7.24
CA LEU A 196 12.20 5.98 8.35
C LEU A 196 12.38 4.45 8.55
N PRO A 197 12.12 3.58 7.55
CA PRO A 197 12.27 2.14 7.73
C PRO A 197 13.73 1.73 7.99
N LEU A 198 14.71 2.45 7.42
CA LEU A 198 16.13 2.18 7.66
C LEU A 198 16.51 2.51 9.12
N THR A 199 16.11 3.68 9.62
CA THR A 199 16.35 4.10 11.01
C THR A 199 15.67 3.16 12.00
N MET A 200 14.43 2.76 11.68
CA MET A 200 13.66 1.78 12.45
C MET A 200 14.38 0.42 12.54
N SER A 201 15.02 -0.02 11.45
CA SER A 201 15.69 -1.32 11.40
C SER A 201 17.09 -1.30 12.03
N GLN A 202 17.88 -0.24 11.80
CA GLN A 202 19.27 -0.13 12.27
C GLN A 202 19.40 0.37 13.71
N SER A 203 18.51 1.25 14.16
CA SER A 203 18.60 1.88 15.48
C SER A 203 17.23 2.03 16.14
N PRO A 204 16.51 0.91 16.37
CA PRO A 204 15.17 0.93 16.95
C PRO A 204 15.12 1.61 18.31
N SER A 205 16.19 1.51 19.11
CA SER A 205 16.28 2.11 20.45
C SER A 205 16.23 3.64 20.44
N VAL A 206 16.76 4.29 19.40
CA VAL A 206 16.74 5.76 19.25
C VAL A 206 15.31 6.25 19.06
N LEU A 207 14.58 5.57 18.18
CA LEU A 207 13.18 5.87 17.89
C LEU A 207 12.30 5.65 19.13
N LEU A 208 12.47 4.51 19.81
CA LEU A 208 11.69 4.18 21.00
C LEU A 208 11.97 5.10 22.20
N ARG A 209 13.13 5.76 22.26
CA ARG A 209 13.47 6.73 23.32
C ARG A 209 13.02 8.15 23.01
N ASN A 210 12.63 8.46 21.77
CA ASN A 210 12.29 9.81 21.37
C ASN A 210 10.92 10.24 21.92
N ARG A 211 10.93 11.14 22.91
CA ARG A 211 9.72 11.65 23.56
C ARG A 211 8.82 12.47 22.63
N LEU A 212 9.40 13.23 21.69
CA LEU A 212 8.63 14.04 20.73
C LEU A 212 7.87 13.16 19.75
N MET A 213 8.50 12.08 19.29
CA MET A 213 7.83 11.07 18.45
C MET A 213 6.64 10.47 19.20
N TRP A 214 6.82 10.06 20.46
CA TRP A 214 5.72 9.50 21.28
C TRP A 214 4.62 10.52 21.58
N ALA A 215 4.94 11.81 21.74
CA ALA A 215 3.95 12.86 21.87
C ALA A 215 3.10 12.98 20.59
N GLY A 216 3.75 13.04 19.42
CA GLY A 216 3.05 13.07 18.13
C GLY A 216 2.22 11.81 17.87
N PHE A 217 2.77 10.63 18.15
CA PHE A 217 2.05 9.35 18.09
C PHE A 217 0.85 9.34 19.04
N GLY A 218 1.02 9.79 20.28
CA GLY A 218 -0.05 9.85 21.28
C GLY A 218 -1.18 10.78 20.88
N ILE A 219 -0.87 11.95 20.31
CA ILE A 219 -1.88 12.88 19.78
C ILE A 219 -2.64 12.23 18.62
N ALA A 220 -1.93 11.69 17.62
CA ALA A 220 -2.55 11.07 16.46
C ALA A 220 -3.39 9.84 16.83
N ALA A 221 -2.85 8.97 17.69
CA ALA A 221 -3.54 7.79 18.20
C ALA A 221 -4.75 8.16 19.06
N GLY A 222 -4.64 9.20 19.90
CA GLY A 222 -5.73 9.72 20.71
C GLY A 222 -6.87 10.27 19.85
N VAL A 223 -6.56 11.08 18.84
CA VAL A 223 -7.55 11.57 17.87
C VAL A 223 -8.23 10.41 17.14
N GLY A 224 -7.45 9.42 16.67
CA GLY A 224 -7.98 8.23 16.01
C GLY A 224 -8.88 7.39 16.92
N LEU A 225 -8.47 7.19 18.18
CA LEU A 225 -9.24 6.46 19.18
C LEU A 225 -10.55 7.17 19.53
N LEU A 226 -10.52 8.49 19.75
CA LEU A 226 -11.73 9.28 20.03
C LEU A 226 -12.72 9.18 18.86
N ASN A 227 -12.24 9.36 17.63
CA ASN A 227 -13.07 9.23 16.43
C ASN A 227 -13.60 7.79 16.23
N GLY A 228 -12.80 6.78 16.55
CA GLY A 228 -13.22 5.38 16.50
C GLY A 228 -14.27 5.05 17.57
N LEU A 229 -14.11 5.55 18.80
CA LEU A 229 -15.05 5.34 19.90
C LEU A 229 -16.39 6.03 19.65
N LYS A 230 -16.40 7.19 18.97
CA LYS A 230 -17.64 7.86 18.57
C LYS A 230 -18.55 6.96 17.71
N VAL A 231 -17.97 6.07 16.89
CA VAL A 231 -18.76 5.12 16.08
C VAL A 231 -19.63 4.22 16.96
N PHE A 232 -19.13 3.86 18.14
CA PHE A 232 -19.86 3.03 19.11
C PHE A 232 -20.72 3.85 20.08
N ASN A 233 -20.30 5.08 20.40
CA ASN A 233 -21.05 5.98 21.28
C ASN A 233 -21.13 7.40 20.68
N PRO A 234 -22.30 7.79 20.11
CA PRO A 234 -22.48 9.08 19.45
C PRO A 234 -22.29 10.32 20.34
N TRP A 235 -22.32 10.17 21.67
CA TRP A 235 -22.16 11.28 22.61
C TRP A 235 -20.71 11.80 22.73
N LEU A 236 -19.73 11.06 22.20
CA LEU A 236 -18.33 11.48 22.25
C LEU A 236 -18.03 12.55 21.18
N PRO A 237 -17.24 13.60 21.53
CA PRO A 237 -16.78 14.57 20.56
C PRO A 237 -15.87 13.90 19.54
N ALA A 238 -15.97 14.32 18.27
CA ALA A 238 -15.05 13.92 17.22
C ALA A 238 -14.22 15.10 16.73
N VAL A 239 -12.98 14.82 16.39
CA VAL A 239 -12.11 15.74 15.68
C VAL A 239 -12.34 15.53 14.18
N PRO A 240 -12.63 16.59 13.40
CA PRO A 240 -12.83 16.48 11.96
C PRO A 240 -11.51 16.17 11.27
N VAL A 241 -11.29 14.89 10.99
CA VAL A 241 -10.11 14.34 10.30
C VAL A 241 -10.41 14.08 8.81
N GLY A 242 -11.68 14.18 8.42
CA GLY A 242 -12.18 13.92 7.07
C GLY A 242 -11.86 15.01 6.04
N TRP A 243 -12.46 14.88 4.86
CA TRP A 243 -12.36 15.87 3.79
C TRP A 243 -13.33 17.02 4.02
N GLU A 244 -12.78 18.21 4.21
CA GLU A 244 -13.51 19.47 4.16
C GLU A 244 -13.41 20.05 2.75
N THR A 245 -14.54 20.55 2.25
CA THR A 245 -14.60 21.15 0.91
C THR A 245 -14.82 22.64 1.05
N ILE A 246 -13.80 23.41 0.66
CA ILE A 246 -13.87 24.86 0.58
C ILE A 246 -14.35 25.23 -0.82
N VAL A 247 -15.46 25.97 -0.87
CA VAL A 247 -16.04 26.49 -2.10
C VAL A 247 -15.96 28.01 -2.05
N PHE A 248 -15.48 28.61 -3.14
CA PHE A 248 -15.46 30.06 -3.29
C PHE A 248 -16.71 30.49 -4.07
N HIS A 249 -17.50 31.39 -3.51
CA HIS A 249 -18.74 31.84 -4.14
C HIS A 249 -18.52 33.09 -5.02
N ASP A 250 -17.54 33.94 -4.68
CA ASP A 250 -17.28 35.19 -5.38
C ASP A 250 -16.23 35.07 -6.49
N LYS A 251 -16.41 35.81 -7.59
CA LYS A 251 -15.40 35.94 -8.65
C LYS A 251 -14.21 36.76 -8.15
N PRO A 252 -12.96 36.45 -8.54
CA PRO A 252 -12.54 35.47 -9.55
C PRO A 252 -12.40 34.03 -9.02
N TRP A 253 -12.47 33.83 -7.71
CA TRP A 253 -12.16 32.56 -7.05
C TRP A 253 -13.20 31.47 -7.28
N SER A 254 -14.45 31.83 -7.59
CA SER A 254 -15.51 30.87 -7.96
C SER A 254 -15.18 30.02 -9.18
N CYS A 255 -14.33 30.52 -10.09
CA CYS A 255 -13.85 29.76 -11.25
C CYS A 255 -12.81 28.67 -10.89
N MET A 256 -12.24 28.71 -9.69
CA MET A 256 -11.24 27.75 -9.21
C MET A 256 -11.87 26.39 -8.83
N GLY A 257 -13.19 26.34 -8.74
CA GLY A 257 -13.95 25.19 -8.26
C GLY A 257 -13.72 24.92 -6.77
N SER A 258 -14.02 23.70 -6.34
CA SER A 258 -13.87 23.31 -4.94
C SER A 258 -12.44 22.88 -4.59
N ILE A 259 -11.95 23.30 -3.43
CA ILE A 259 -10.70 22.83 -2.83
C ILE A 259 -11.06 21.84 -1.73
N ARG A 260 -10.50 20.63 -1.81
CA ARG A 260 -10.64 19.62 -0.76
C ARG A 260 -9.40 19.62 0.11
N ILE A 261 -9.58 19.82 1.40
CA ILE A 261 -8.52 19.77 2.41
C ILE A 261 -8.90 18.70 3.43
N SER A 262 -7.94 17.90 3.88
CA SER A 262 -8.17 16.94 4.95
C SER A 262 -7.05 17.04 5.96
N PHE A 263 -7.43 17.02 7.23
CA PHE A 263 -6.48 16.98 8.34
C PHE A 263 -6.27 15.53 8.75
N GLN A 264 -5.32 14.85 8.10
CA GLN A 264 -5.00 13.46 8.42
C GLN A 264 -3.64 13.39 9.16
N PRO A 265 -3.63 13.22 10.49
CA PRO A 265 -2.40 13.21 11.30
C PRO A 265 -1.31 12.29 10.79
N PHE A 266 -1.70 11.08 10.37
CA PHE A 266 -0.79 10.10 9.81
C PHE A 266 -0.13 10.57 8.50
N VAL A 267 -0.89 11.20 7.59
CA VAL A 267 -0.37 11.74 6.33
C VAL A 267 0.62 12.85 6.60
N MET A 268 0.31 13.74 7.54
CA MET A 268 1.23 14.82 7.93
C MET A 268 2.54 14.26 8.50
N GLY A 269 2.45 13.21 9.34
CA GLY A 269 3.63 12.53 9.88
C GLY A 269 4.51 11.90 8.81
N LEU A 270 3.93 11.26 7.79
CA LEU A 270 4.72 10.72 6.67
C LEU A 270 5.26 11.83 5.75
N SER A 271 4.44 12.85 5.46
CA SER A 271 4.82 13.98 4.61
C SER A 271 5.91 14.85 5.23
N PHE A 272 6.13 14.79 6.54
CA PHE A 272 7.26 15.47 7.21
C PHE A 272 8.62 15.03 6.62
N PHE A 273 8.72 13.79 6.15
CA PHE A 273 9.94 13.30 5.50
C PHE A 273 10.08 13.77 4.05
N MET A 274 9.08 14.44 3.46
CA MET A 274 9.14 14.90 2.08
C MET A 274 10.15 16.05 1.93
N PRO A 275 10.98 16.08 0.85
CA PRO A 275 11.83 17.24 0.57
C PRO A 275 10.98 18.48 0.38
N LEU A 276 11.47 19.63 0.85
CA LEU A 276 10.75 20.90 0.79
C LEU A 276 10.40 21.30 -0.65
N ASP A 277 11.30 21.05 -1.59
CA ASP A 277 11.10 21.33 -3.02
C ASP A 277 9.95 20.52 -3.63
N LEU A 278 9.79 19.26 -3.19
CA LEU A 278 8.72 18.38 -3.65
C LEU A 278 7.38 18.80 -3.03
N ALA A 279 7.39 19.16 -1.74
CA ALA A 279 6.20 19.68 -1.07
C ALA A 279 5.72 21.00 -1.70
N PHE A 280 6.65 21.91 -1.99
CA PHE A 280 6.37 23.15 -2.70
C PHE A 280 5.82 22.88 -4.10
N SER A 281 6.47 22.00 -4.87
CA SER A 281 6.02 21.64 -6.22
C SER A 281 4.59 21.06 -6.22
N ALA A 282 4.29 20.13 -5.31
CA ALA A 282 2.97 19.52 -5.20
C ALA A 282 1.88 20.55 -4.92
N TRP A 283 2.13 21.46 -3.97
CA TRP A 283 1.22 22.56 -3.64
C TRP A 283 1.07 23.55 -4.80
N PHE A 284 2.18 24.00 -5.39
CA PHE A 284 2.19 24.99 -6.46
C PHE A 284 1.49 24.47 -7.72
N PHE A 285 1.80 23.25 -8.18
CA PHE A 285 1.16 22.68 -9.37
C PHE A 285 -0.32 22.35 -9.14
N TYR A 286 -0.70 21.97 -7.92
CA TYR A 286 -2.11 21.82 -7.56
C TYR A 286 -2.87 23.15 -7.69
N LEU A 287 -2.33 24.23 -7.13
CA LEU A 287 -2.92 25.56 -7.25
C LEU A 287 -2.94 26.06 -8.70
N LYS A 288 -1.85 25.88 -9.44
CA LYS A 288 -1.78 26.25 -10.86
C LYS A 288 -2.84 25.52 -11.69
N LYS A 289 -3.07 24.23 -11.46
CA LYS A 289 -4.14 23.46 -12.12
C LYS A 289 -5.53 24.00 -11.80
N LYS A 290 -5.70 24.56 -10.60
CA LYS A 290 -6.96 25.09 -10.11
C LYS A 290 -7.24 26.51 -10.60
N LEU A 291 -6.19 27.32 -10.80
CA LEU A 291 -6.35 28.66 -11.34
C LEU A 291 -7.01 28.59 -12.74
N PRO A 292 -8.08 29.36 -12.99
CA PRO A 292 -8.68 29.41 -14.31
C PRO A 292 -7.65 29.95 -15.31
N ASN A 293 -7.54 29.30 -16.48
CA ASN A 293 -6.85 29.90 -17.62
C ASN A 293 -7.63 31.16 -18.01
N PHE A 294 -7.16 32.32 -17.58
CA PHE A 294 -7.63 33.60 -18.12
C PHE A 294 -7.20 33.66 -19.59
N ARG A 295 -8.10 33.26 -20.48
CA ARG A 295 -8.11 33.65 -21.89
C ARG A 295 -9.18 34.70 -22.07
#